data_AF-A0A964PBZ1-F1
#
_entry.id   AF-A0A964PBZ1-F1
#
_cell.length_a   1.000
_cell.length_b   1.000
_cell.length_c   1.000
_cell.angle_alpha   90.00
_cell.angle_beta   90.00
_cell.angle_gamma   90.00
#
_symmetry.space_group_name_H-M   'P 1'
#
loop_
_entity.id
_entity.type
_entity.pdbx_description
1 polymer ?
#
loop_
_entity_poly.entity_id
_entity_poly.type
_entity_poly.pdbx_seq_one_letter_code
_entity_poly.pdbx_strand_id
1 'polypeptide(L)' 'MNITLSVDRQLVERARKVAEAMGKSLNQVVRDHLAYLAGEGAMDAELKELKQLSLESGGRSKGWTFDRSSLHERS' A
#
# COMPACT_ATOMS: atom_id res chain seq x y z
N MET A 1 -21.40 5.79 -9.56
CA MET A 1 -22.38 6.04 -8.49
C MET A 1 -21.87 7.20 -7.64
N ASN A 2 -22.74 8.10 -7.18
CA ASN A 2 -22.36 9.22 -6.31
C ASN A 2 -22.70 8.88 -4.85
N ILE A 3 -21.78 9.20 -3.94
CA ILE A 3 -21.94 8.99 -2.50
C ILE A 3 -21.81 10.35 -1.83
N THR A 4 -22.71 10.65 -0.88
CA THR A 4 -22.61 11.82 -0.02
C THR A 4 -22.11 11.37 1.35
N LEU A 5 -21.03 12.00 1.83
CA LEU A 5 -20.40 11.69 3.11
C LEU A 5 -20.52 12.89 4.05
N SER A 6 -21.09 12.68 5.24
CA SER A 6 -20.98 13.65 6.33
C SER A 6 -19.67 13.44 7.07
N VAL A 7 -18.83 14.47 7.08
CA VAL A 7 -17.48 14.43 7.63
C VAL A 7 -17.08 15.80 8.15
N ASP A 8 -16.28 15.83 9.21
CA ASP A 8 -15.74 17.08 9.76
C ASP A 8 -14.90 17.85 8.73
N ARG A 9 -15.08 19.17 8.67
CA ARG A 9 -14.40 20.03 7.69
C ARG A 9 -12.88 19.99 7.85
N GLN A 10 -12.35 20.00 9.08
CA GLN A 10 -10.91 19.98 9.28
C GLN A 10 -10.29 18.66 8.81
N LEU A 11 -11.04 17.56 8.98
CA LEU A 11 -10.62 16.26 8.46
C LEU A 11 -10.55 16.27 6.92
N VAL A 12 -11.55 16.84 6.24
CA VAL A 12 -11.56 16.97 4.77
C VAL A 12 -10.35 17.76 4.27
N GLU A 13 -10.01 18.88 4.93
CA GLU A 13 -8.86 19.70 4.52
C GLU A 13 -7.53 18.97 4.70
N ARG A 14 -7.35 18.23 5.79
CA ARG A 14 -6.15 17.41 5.98
C ARG A 14 -6.06 16.29 4.94
N ALA A 15 -7.17 15.60 4.69
CA ALA A 15 -7.23 14.53 3.69
C ALA A 15 -6.93 15.04 2.28
N ARG A 16 -7.41 16.25 1.94
CA ARG A 16 -7.12 16.89 0.65
C ARG A 16 -5.63 17.17 0.47
N LYS A 17 -4.96 17.72 1.49
CA LYS A 17 -3.50 17.95 1.44
C LYS A 17 -2.71 16.67 1.22
N VAL A 18 -3.09 15.58 1.88
CA VAL A 18 -2.46 14.27 1.69
C VAL A 18 -2.71 13.75 0.27
N ALA A 19 -3.94 13.84 -0.23
CA ALA A 19 -4.27 13.43 -1.59
C ALA A 19 -3.47 14.22 -2.64
N GLU A 20 -3.34 15.53 -2.47
CA GLU A 20 -2.55 16.41 -3.34
C GLU A 20 -1.07 16.02 -3.33
N ALA A 21 -0.50 15.71 -2.17
CA ALA A 21 0.88 15.20 -2.07
C ALA A 21 1.08 13.86 -2.79
N MET A 22 0.01 13.07 -2.94
CA MET A 22 -0.01 11.83 -3.74
C MET A 22 -0.33 12.08 -5.23
N GLY A 23 -0.54 13.34 -5.65
CA GLY A 23 -0.96 13.68 -7.02
C GLY A 23 -2.39 13.25 -7.36
N LYS A 24 -3.25 13.03 -6.35
CA LYS A 24 -4.62 12.53 -6.49
C LYS A 24 -5.64 13.54 -5.94
N SER A 25 -6.88 13.47 -6.44
CA SER A 25 -8.00 14.17 -5.80
C SER A 25 -8.51 13.38 -4.59
N LEU A 26 -9.13 14.05 -3.62
CA LEU A 26 -9.75 13.39 -2.47
C LEU A 26 -10.76 12.31 -2.89
N ASN A 27 -11.58 12.60 -3.90
CA ASN A 27 -12.53 11.62 -4.44
C ASN A 27 -11.83 10.41 -5.09
N GLN A 28 -10.66 10.60 -5.69
CA GLN A 28 -9.88 9.47 -6.21
C GLN A 28 -9.38 8.58 -5.08
N VAL A 29 -8.83 9.17 -4.01
CA VAL A 29 -8.37 8.42 -2.83
C VAL A 29 -9.51 7.63 -2.19
N VAL A 30 -10.69 8.25 -2.06
CA VAL A 30 -11.89 7.56 -1.52
C VAL A 30 -12.30 6.39 -2.42
N ARG A 31 -12.30 6.57 -3.76
CA ARG A 31 -12.61 5.49 -4.71
C ARG A 31 -11.60 4.35 -4.63
N ASP A 32 -10.31 4.67 -4.62
CA ASP A 32 -9.24 3.67 -4.50
C ASP A 32 -9.37 2.88 -3.19
N HIS A 33 -9.69 3.55 -2.08
CA HIS A 33 -9.88 2.90 -0.79
C HIS A 33 -11.13 2.00 -0.77
N LEU A 34 -12.24 2.43 -1.37
CA LEU A 34 -13.44 1.59 -1.50
C LEU A 34 -13.18 0.37 -2.39
N ALA A 35 -12.44 0.52 -3.49
CA ALA A 35 -12.04 -0.59 -4.35
C ALA A 35 -11.10 -1.56 -3.62
N TYR A 36 -10.17 -1.04 -2.81
CA TYR A 36 -9.33 -1.85 -1.92
C TYR A 36 -10.19 -2.67 -0.94
N LEU A 37 -11.15 -2.03 -0.26
CA LEU A 37 -12.06 -2.70 0.68
C LEU A 37 -12.97 -3.72 -0.01
N ALA A 38 -13.37 -3.46 -1.25
CA ALA A 38 -14.15 -4.39 -2.08
C ALA A 38 -13.31 -5.56 -2.64
N GLY A 39 -11.99 -5.56 -2.42
CA GLY A 39 -11.08 -6.57 -2.94
C GLY A 39 -10.77 -6.43 -4.44
N GLU A 40 -11.15 -5.31 -5.06
CA GLU A 40 -11.03 -5.10 -6.52
C GLU A 40 -9.66 -4.56 -6.96
N GLY A 41 -8.77 -4.16 -6.05
CA GLY A 41 -7.56 -3.40 -6.43
C GLY A 41 -6.23 -3.81 -5.82
N ALA A 42 -6.20 -4.42 -4.64
CA ALA A 42 -4.94 -4.53 -3.91
C ALA A 42 -4.13 -5.77 -4.28
N MET A 43 -4.77 -6.94 -4.22
CA MET A 43 -4.02 -8.20 -4.21
C MET A 43 -3.36 -8.46 -5.57
N ASP A 44 -4.07 -8.24 -6.67
CA ASP A 44 -3.53 -8.48 -8.01
C ASP A 44 -2.50 -7.42 -8.44
N ALA A 45 -2.69 -6.15 -8.05
CA ALA A 45 -1.73 -5.09 -8.34
C ALA A 45 -0.45 -5.26 -7.52
N GLU A 46 -0.57 -5.54 -6.22
CA GLU A 46 0.57 -5.83 -5.33
C GLU A 46 1.29 -7.12 -5.75
N LEU A 47 0.56 -8.17 -6.13
CA LEU A 47 1.17 -9.40 -6.68
C LEU A 47 1.93 -9.14 -7.98
N LYS A 48 1.39 -8.29 -8.86
CA LYS A 48 2.02 -7.95 -10.12
C LYS A 48 3.30 -7.13 -9.89
N GLU A 49 3.25 -6.14 -9.01
CA GLU A 49 4.40 -5.34 -8.62
C GLU A 49 5.48 -6.20 -7.94
N LEU A 50 5.08 -7.05 -6.98
CA LEU A 50 5.98 -7.99 -6.31
C LEU A 50 6.67 -8.93 -7.30
N LYS A 51 5.92 -9.49 -8.25
CA LYS A 51 6.47 -10.35 -9.31
C LYS A 51 7.46 -9.59 -10.17
N GLN A 52 7.11 -8.36 -10.57
CA GLN A 52 7.99 -7.54 -11.40
C GLN A 52 9.31 -7.21 -10.68
N LEU A 53 9.24 -6.75 -9.43
CA LEU A 53 10.42 -6.46 -8.61
C LEU A 53 11.27 -7.70 -8.34
N SER A 54 10.63 -8.87 -8.15
CA SER A 54 11.33 -10.14 -7.93
C SER A 54 12.06 -10.63 -9.19
N LEU A 55 11.54 -10.31 -10.38
CA LEU A 55 12.20 -10.63 -11.65
C LEU A 55 13.33 -9.65 -11.98
N GLU A 56 13.15 -8.37 -11.66
CA GLU A 56 14.14 -7.32 -11.93
C GLU A 56 15.30 -7.30 -10.92
N SER A 57 15.08 -7.82 -9.70
CA SER A 57 16.07 -7.83 -8.62
C SER A 57 16.60 -9.24 -8.35
N GLY A 58 17.90 -9.46 -8.53
CA GLY A 58 18.56 -10.74 -8.20
C GLY A 58 18.74 -11.02 -6.70
N GLY A 59 18.18 -10.18 -5.82
CA GLY A 59 18.39 -10.25 -4.38
C GLY A 59 19.79 -9.76 -3.96
N ARG A 60 19.88 -9.13 -2.78
CA ARG A 60 21.17 -8.66 -2.20
C ARG A 60 21.41 -9.31 -0.84
N SER A 61 21.25 -10.63 -0.75
CA SER A 61 21.49 -11.37 0.49
C SER A 61 22.96 -11.37 0.92
N LYS A 62 23.90 -11.01 0.03
CA LYS A 62 25.36 -11.01 0.32
C LYS A 62 25.86 -12.35 0.90
N GLY A 63 25.22 -13.45 0.50
CA GLY A 63 25.54 -14.79 1.02
C GLY A 63 24.87 -15.14 2.36
N TRP A 64 24.04 -14.25 2.90
CA TRP A 64 23.20 -14.57 4.06
C TRP A 64 22.22 -15.68 3.71
N THR A 65 22.22 -16.72 4.53
CA THR A 65 21.31 -17.85 4.44
C THR A 65 20.48 -17.90 5.70
N PHE A 66 19.21 -18.28 5.56
CA PHE A 66 18.33 -18.42 6.70
C PHE A 66 18.74 -19.67 7.50
N ASP A 67 19.20 -19.47 8.73
CA ASP A 67 19.44 -20.53 9.69
C ASP A 67 18.45 -20.41 10.84
N ARG A 68 17.59 -21.43 10.98
CA ARG A 68 16.57 -21.48 12.04
C ARG A 68 17.18 -21.47 13.44
N SER A 69 18.39 -22.01 13.62
CA SER A 69 19.06 -22.07 14.92
C SER A 69 19.47 -20.67 15.44
N SER A 70 19.83 -19.77 14.52
CA SER A 70 20.21 -18.38 14.82
C SER A 70 19.07 -17.54 15.42
N LEU A 71 17.81 -17.94 15.21
CA LEU A 71 16.63 -17.24 15.75
C LEU A 71 16.42 -17.46 17.25
N HIS A 72 17.05 -18.50 17.82
CA HIS A 72 16.91 -18.85 19.23
C HIS A 72 18.10 -18.42 20.08
N GLU A 73 19.10 -17.76 19.48
CA GLU A 73 20.22 -17.14 20.19
C GLU A 73 19.73 -15.86 20.89
N ARG A 74 19.12 -16.04 22.06
CA ARG A 74 18.78 -14.95 22.96
C ARG A 74 20.08 -14.43 23.58
N SER A 75 20.48 -13.22 23.21
CA SER A 75 21.33 -12.34 24.04
C SER A 75 20.43 -11.47 24.89
#